data_AF-A0A8C6F6N6-F1
#
_entry.id   AF-A0A8C6F6N6-F1
#
_cell.length_a   1.000
_cell.length_b   1.000
_cell.length_c   1.000
_cell.angle_alpha   90.00
_cell.angle_beta   90.00
_cell.angle_gamma   90.00
#
_symmetry.space_group_name_H-M   'P 1'
#
loop_
_entity.id
_entity.type
_entity.pdbx_description
1 polymer ?
#
loop_
_entity_poly.entity_id
_entity_poly.type
_entity_poly.pdbx_seq_one_letter_code
_entity_poly.pdbx_strand_id
1 'polypeptide(L)'
;MSGASRQLALLLCGCCVAALGAQAEERCPAERHQAAQYVAAVYEHRSILSPNPLALTSRKQALELMNQNLDIYEQQVTIAAQKGVQIIVFPEDGIHGFNFTRTSIYPFLDFLPSPYLVRWNPCLEPHRFHDTEVGPAFLLRRWEAHGDEPSQGPRARTC
;
A
#
# COMPACT_ATOMS: atom_id res chain seq x y z
N MET A 1 23.07 -36.93 -82.07
CA MET A 1 23.81 -37.70 -81.05
C MET A 1 24.21 -36.75 -79.94
N SER A 2 23.78 -37.04 -78.70
CA SER A 2 24.14 -36.37 -77.42
C SER A 2 23.79 -34.87 -77.28
N GLY A 3 22.87 -34.39 -76.43
CA GLY A 3 22.32 -34.94 -75.19
C GLY A 3 22.94 -34.29 -73.94
N ALA A 4 23.00 -32.96 -73.84
CA ALA A 4 23.44 -32.26 -72.63
C ALA A 4 22.22 -31.86 -71.78
N SER A 5 21.90 -32.75 -70.85
CA SER A 5 20.88 -32.62 -69.81
C SER A 5 21.31 -31.58 -68.76
N ARG A 6 20.51 -30.51 -68.59
CA ARG A 6 20.56 -29.62 -67.41
C ARG A 6 19.36 -29.97 -66.53
N GLN A 7 19.59 -30.75 -65.48
CA GLN A 7 18.55 -31.00 -64.49
C GLN A 7 18.40 -29.79 -63.55
N LEU A 8 17.24 -29.13 -63.63
CA LEU A 8 16.67 -28.39 -62.52
C LEU A 8 16.15 -29.40 -61.50
N ALA A 9 16.77 -29.47 -60.32
CA ALA A 9 16.22 -30.20 -59.19
C ALA A 9 15.52 -29.20 -58.26
N LEU A 10 14.20 -29.06 -58.45
CA LEU A 10 13.27 -28.58 -57.43
C LEU A 10 12.95 -29.76 -56.51
N LEU A 11 13.38 -29.68 -55.25
CA LEU A 11 12.97 -30.60 -54.19
C LEU A 11 12.23 -29.80 -53.12
N LEU A 12 10.91 -29.78 -53.23
CA LEU A 12 9.97 -29.47 -52.15
C LEU A 12 9.51 -30.82 -51.57
N CYS A 13 9.83 -31.12 -50.31
CA CYS A 13 9.01 -31.96 -49.43
C CYS A 13 9.65 -32.06 -48.04
N GLY A 14 8.88 -31.85 -46.98
CA GLY A 14 9.31 -32.15 -45.61
C GLY A 14 8.77 -31.23 -44.53
N CYS A 15 7.46 -31.00 -44.49
CA CYS A 15 6.80 -30.44 -43.31
C CYS A 15 6.99 -31.41 -42.12
N CYS A 16 7.84 -31.07 -41.17
CA CYS A 16 7.81 -31.69 -39.84
C CYS A 16 7.05 -30.76 -38.89
N VAL A 17 5.73 -30.93 -38.85
CA VAL A 17 4.91 -30.49 -37.73
C VAL A 17 5.21 -31.46 -36.59
N ALA A 18 5.96 -31.01 -35.58
CA ALA A 18 5.97 -31.63 -34.27
C ALA A 18 5.18 -30.71 -33.34
N ALA A 19 3.89 -31.02 -33.19
CA ALA A 19 3.06 -30.48 -32.13
C ALA A 19 3.23 -31.32 -30.86
N LEU A 20 3.00 -30.66 -29.71
CA LEU A 20 2.78 -31.18 -28.35
C LEU A 20 4.03 -31.35 -27.47
N GLY A 21 4.31 -30.28 -26.74
CA GLY A 21 5.12 -30.28 -25.53
C GLY A 21 4.74 -29.10 -24.65
N ALA A 22 3.56 -29.17 -24.03
CA ALA A 22 3.11 -28.20 -23.04
C ALA A 22 4.01 -28.29 -21.79
N GLN A 23 4.82 -27.27 -21.56
CA GLN A 23 5.20 -26.84 -20.21
C GLN A 23 4.93 -25.34 -20.14
N ALA A 24 3.72 -25.04 -19.70
CA ALA A 24 3.38 -23.75 -19.16
C ALA A 24 4.17 -23.58 -17.85
N GLU A 25 5.21 -22.76 -17.89
CA GLU A 25 5.57 -21.94 -16.75
C GLU A 25 6.01 -20.58 -17.30
N GLU A 26 5.03 -19.75 -17.65
CA GLU A 26 5.20 -18.29 -17.64
C GLU A 26 5.48 -17.88 -16.19
N ARG A 27 6.71 -18.08 -15.76
CA ARG A 27 7.26 -17.32 -14.65
C ARG A 27 7.56 -15.95 -15.23
N CYS A 28 6.65 -15.00 -15.05
CA CYS A 28 7.03 -13.59 -15.06
C CYS A 28 8.22 -13.48 -14.09
N PRO A 29 9.44 -13.18 -14.56
CA PRO A 29 10.39 -12.56 -13.66
C PRO A 29 9.75 -11.20 -13.41
N ALA A 30 9.07 -11.04 -12.28
CA ALA A 30 9.02 -9.73 -11.67
C ALA A 30 10.49 -9.38 -11.47
N GLU A 31 11.08 -8.68 -12.44
CA GLU A 31 12.38 -8.07 -12.26
C GLU A 31 12.24 -7.29 -10.97
N ARG A 32 12.92 -7.79 -9.93
CA ARG A 32 13.15 -7.02 -8.72
C ARG A 32 14.02 -5.87 -9.17
N HIS A 33 13.40 -4.82 -9.70
CA HIS A 33 13.93 -3.49 -9.67
C HIS A 33 14.07 -3.16 -8.19
N GLN A 34 15.19 -3.61 -7.60
CA GLN A 34 15.67 -3.07 -6.36
C GLN A 34 15.96 -1.61 -6.67
N ALA A 35 15.02 -0.74 -6.34
CA ALA A 35 15.29 0.67 -6.28
C ALA A 35 16.49 0.81 -5.35
N ALA A 36 17.65 1.19 -5.91
CA ALA A 36 18.90 1.27 -5.16
C ALA A 36 18.84 2.31 -4.04
N GLN A 37 17.84 3.21 -4.10
CA GLN A 37 17.60 4.32 -3.20
C GLN A 37 16.09 4.53 -3.03
N TYR A 38 15.71 5.09 -1.88
CA TYR A 38 14.35 5.58 -1.63
C TYR A 38 14.42 6.94 -0.92
N VAL A 39 13.39 7.73 -1.10
CA VAL A 39 13.17 9.02 -0.45
C VAL A 39 12.19 8.80 0.71
N ALA A 40 12.61 9.25 1.89
CA ALA A 40 11.80 9.22 3.11
C ALA A 40 11.43 10.64 3.55
N ALA A 41 10.34 10.77 4.30
CA ALA A 41 9.97 11.97 5.01
C ALA A 41 9.77 11.68 6.50
N VAL A 42 10.01 12.69 7.32
CA VAL A 42 9.67 12.70 8.74
C VAL A 42 8.90 13.98 9.00
N TYR A 43 7.79 13.88 9.72
CA TYR A 43 7.00 15.04 10.10
C TYR A 43 7.10 15.28 11.60
N GLU A 44 7.51 16.49 12.00
CA GLU A 44 7.44 16.92 13.39
C GLU A 44 6.03 17.45 13.66
N HIS A 45 5.28 16.73 14.49
CA HIS A 45 3.88 17.05 14.78
C HIS A 45 3.73 17.82 16.07
N ARG A 46 2.91 18.88 16.04
CA ARG A 46 2.40 19.53 17.23
C ARG A 46 1.04 18.94 17.58
N SER A 47 1.06 17.90 18.42
CA SER A 47 -0.15 17.18 18.81
C SER A 47 -1.20 18.05 19.47
N ILE A 48 -2.45 17.83 19.07
CA ILE A 48 -3.63 18.32 19.78
C ILE A 48 -3.86 17.37 20.95
N LEU A 49 -3.68 17.87 22.17
CA LEU A 49 -3.68 17.08 23.40
C LEU A 49 -5.02 17.17 24.12
N SER A 50 -5.35 16.13 24.88
CA SER A 50 -6.44 16.19 25.86
C SER A 50 -6.12 17.26 26.92
N PRO A 51 -7.06 18.17 27.24
CA PRO A 51 -6.87 19.14 28.32
C PRO A 51 -6.64 18.49 29.70
N ASN A 52 -7.17 17.29 29.90
CA ASN A 52 -7.00 16.52 31.12
C ASN A 52 -6.83 15.02 30.79
N PRO A 53 -5.60 14.51 30.64
CA PRO A 53 -5.35 13.11 30.29
C PRO A 53 -5.66 12.12 31.43
N LEU A 54 -5.94 12.61 32.65
CA LEU A 54 -6.34 11.79 33.79
C LEU A 54 -7.87 11.65 33.90
N ALA A 55 -8.64 12.46 33.17
CA ALA A 55 -10.10 12.36 33.17
C ALA A 55 -10.57 11.09 32.46
N LEU A 56 -11.67 10.50 32.96
CA LEU A 56 -12.36 9.44 32.23
C LEU A 56 -13.12 10.08 31.07
N THR A 57 -12.74 9.68 29.85
CA THR A 57 -13.32 10.18 28.60
C THR A 57 -14.12 9.06 27.94
N SER A 58 -15.19 9.39 27.22
CA SER A 58 -15.91 8.39 26.43
C SER A 58 -15.12 8.00 25.17
N ARG A 59 -15.34 6.79 24.64
CA ARG A 59 -14.74 6.34 23.37
C ARG A 59 -15.00 7.32 22.22
N LYS A 60 -16.23 7.86 22.14
CA LYS A 60 -16.60 8.85 21.13
C LYS A 60 -15.73 10.11 21.21
N GLN A 61 -15.55 10.67 22.40
CA GLN A 61 -14.72 11.87 22.59
C GLN A 61 -13.24 11.58 22.33
N ALA A 62 -12.75 10.39 22.69
CA ALA A 62 -11.39 9.97 22.37
C ALA A 62 -11.17 9.90 20.84
N LEU A 63 -12.12 9.31 20.10
CA LEU A 63 -12.11 9.28 18.64
C LEU A 63 -12.16 10.68 18.02
N GLU A 64 -12.95 11.59 18.56
CA GLU A 64 -13.01 12.98 18.10
C GLU A 64 -11.64 13.67 18.22
N LEU A 65 -10.93 13.51 19.35
CA LEU A 65 -9.58 14.05 19.52
C LEU A 65 -8.57 13.40 18.55
N MET A 66 -8.57 12.07 18.46
CA MET A 66 -7.64 11.34 17.60
C MET A 66 -7.83 11.72 16.12
N ASN A 67 -9.08 11.88 15.68
CA ASN A 67 -9.39 12.30 14.31
C ASN A 67 -8.84 13.69 13.99
N GLN A 68 -8.81 14.64 14.94
CA GLN A 68 -8.21 15.96 14.70
C GLN A 68 -6.71 15.87 14.40
N ASN A 69 -5.98 14.98 15.09
CA ASN A 69 -4.58 14.73 14.79
C ASN A 69 -4.40 13.97 13.45
N LEU A 70 -5.28 13.00 13.18
CA LEU A 70 -5.25 12.25 11.91
C LEU A 70 -5.54 13.14 10.70
N ASP A 71 -6.44 14.11 10.80
CA ASP A 71 -6.73 15.07 9.72
C ASP A 71 -5.46 15.88 9.34
N ILE A 72 -4.59 16.18 10.31
CA ILE A 72 -3.29 16.82 10.05
C ILE A 72 -2.33 15.83 9.38
N TYR A 73 -2.26 14.59 9.85
CA TYR A 73 -1.40 13.56 9.26
C TYR A 73 -1.78 13.27 7.81
N GLU A 74 -3.06 13.21 7.49
CA GLU A 74 -3.57 13.05 6.13
C GLU A 74 -3.03 14.13 5.17
N GLN A 75 -3.00 15.39 5.63
CA GLN A 75 -2.41 16.48 4.85
C GLN A 75 -0.92 16.27 4.62
N GLN A 76 -0.18 15.80 5.63
CA GLN A 76 1.26 15.55 5.50
C GLN A 76 1.58 14.36 4.61
N VAL A 77 0.79 13.27 4.69
CA VAL A 77 0.86 12.14 3.75
C VAL A 77 0.65 12.64 2.33
N THR A 78 -0.38 13.47 2.12
CA THR A 78 -0.71 14.07 0.82
C THR A 78 0.48 14.86 0.26
N ILE A 79 1.05 15.76 1.05
CA ILE A 79 2.20 16.57 0.65
C ILE A 79 3.44 15.70 0.36
N ALA A 80 3.72 14.71 1.21
CA ALA A 80 4.89 13.86 1.05
C ALA A 80 4.81 13.02 -0.23
N ALA A 81 3.66 12.42 -0.50
CA ALA A 81 3.51 11.61 -1.69
C ALA A 81 3.41 12.44 -2.98
N GLN A 82 2.91 13.69 -2.93
CA GLN A 82 3.08 14.67 -4.03
C GLN A 82 4.55 14.98 -4.34
N LYS A 83 5.44 14.85 -3.35
CA LYS A 83 6.90 15.00 -3.50
C LYS A 83 7.60 13.69 -3.91
N GLY A 84 6.85 12.63 -4.22
CA GLY A 84 7.42 11.34 -4.58
C GLY A 84 8.17 10.67 -3.43
N VAL A 85 7.73 10.86 -2.18
CA VAL A 85 8.25 10.16 -1.00
C VAL A 85 7.67 8.73 -0.95
N GLN A 86 8.50 7.73 -0.63
CA GLN A 86 8.06 6.33 -0.53
C GLN A 86 7.59 5.96 0.89
N ILE A 87 8.09 6.65 1.92
CA ILE A 87 7.75 6.39 3.32
C ILE A 87 7.76 7.71 4.11
N ILE A 88 6.73 7.93 4.92
CA ILE A 88 6.66 9.02 5.88
C ILE A 88 6.56 8.45 7.30
N VAL A 89 7.27 9.04 8.24
CA VAL A 89 7.27 8.66 9.67
C VAL A 89 6.67 9.79 10.50
N PHE A 90 5.81 9.41 11.44
CA PHE A 90 5.15 10.27 12.41
C PHE A 90 5.69 10.03 13.83
N PRO A 91 5.62 11.03 14.73
CA PRO A 91 6.13 10.90 16.08
C PRO A 91 5.26 9.96 16.93
N GLU A 92 5.90 9.38 17.95
CA GLU A 92 5.23 8.66 19.03
C GLU A 92 4.18 9.54 19.71
N ASP A 93 3.11 8.91 20.19
CA ASP A 93 1.99 9.56 20.89
C ASP A 93 1.31 10.68 20.09
N GLY A 94 1.60 10.84 18.80
CA GLY A 94 1.13 12.02 18.06
C GLY A 94 -0.38 12.07 17.78
N ILE A 95 -1.07 10.93 17.93
CA ILE A 95 -2.52 10.80 17.70
C ILE A 95 -3.34 11.08 18.98
N HIS A 96 -2.92 10.52 20.12
CA HIS A 96 -3.67 10.59 21.39
C HIS A 96 -2.96 11.37 22.51
N GLY A 97 -1.67 11.67 22.36
CA GLY A 97 -0.86 12.31 23.39
C GLY A 97 -0.37 11.36 24.48
N PHE A 98 0.09 11.93 25.58
CA PHE A 98 0.75 11.23 26.69
C PHE A 98 0.12 11.60 28.05
N ASN A 99 0.69 11.09 29.16
CA ASN A 99 0.26 11.32 30.56
C ASN A 99 -1.07 10.67 30.98
N PHE A 100 -1.40 9.52 30.43
CA PHE A 100 -2.59 8.76 30.84
C PHE A 100 -2.32 7.79 31.99
N THR A 101 -3.39 7.43 32.70
CA THR A 101 -3.42 6.23 33.56
C THR A 101 -3.87 5.02 32.76
N ARG A 102 -3.73 3.81 33.31
CA ARG A 102 -4.25 2.58 32.69
C ARG A 102 -5.75 2.65 32.38
N THR A 103 -6.53 3.38 33.17
CA THR A 103 -7.97 3.51 32.98
C THR A 103 -8.31 4.64 32.01
N SER A 104 -7.62 5.78 32.11
CA SER A 104 -7.92 6.93 31.24
C SER A 104 -7.43 6.77 29.81
N ILE A 105 -6.42 5.91 29.55
CA ILE A 105 -5.98 5.61 28.18
C ILE A 105 -6.95 4.68 27.43
N TYR A 106 -7.70 3.84 28.15
CA TYR A 106 -8.50 2.76 27.55
C TYR A 106 -9.41 3.20 26.38
N PRO A 107 -10.11 4.35 26.44
CA PRO A 107 -10.94 4.84 25.33
C PRO A 107 -10.18 5.19 24.04
N PHE A 108 -8.86 5.36 24.10
CA PHE A 108 -8.00 5.71 22.96
C PHE A 108 -7.40 4.49 22.25
N LEU A 109 -7.57 3.29 22.81
CA LEU A 109 -6.95 2.08 22.30
C LEU A 109 -7.84 1.39 21.26
N ASP A 110 -7.19 0.83 20.24
CA ASP A 110 -7.80 -0.05 19.23
C ASP A 110 -7.27 -1.48 19.38
N PHE A 111 -8.06 -2.45 18.94
CA PHE A 111 -7.56 -3.79 18.73
C PHE A 111 -6.75 -3.87 17.43
N LEU A 112 -5.50 -4.33 17.51
CA LEU A 112 -4.65 -4.55 16.33
C LEU A 112 -4.33 -6.04 16.19
N PRO A 113 -4.90 -6.75 15.19
CA PRO A 113 -4.58 -8.15 14.96
C PRO A 113 -3.13 -8.32 14.51
N SER A 114 -2.52 -9.45 14.86
CA SER A 114 -1.14 -9.73 14.44
C SER A 114 -1.04 -9.83 12.91
N PRO A 115 -0.14 -9.06 12.26
CA PRO A 115 0.02 -9.10 10.81
C PRO A 115 0.59 -10.43 10.30
N TYR A 116 1.19 -11.24 11.19
CA TYR A 116 1.68 -12.58 10.86
C TYR A 116 0.57 -13.63 10.79
N LEU A 117 -0.53 -13.40 11.51
CA LEU A 117 -1.65 -14.34 11.60
C LEU A 117 -2.77 -13.99 10.62
N VAL A 118 -2.95 -12.71 10.33
CA VAL A 118 -4.06 -12.22 9.50
C VAL A 118 -3.54 -11.27 8.43
N ARG A 119 -3.87 -11.57 7.17
CA ARG A 119 -3.83 -10.58 6.09
C ARG A 119 -5.15 -9.81 6.11
N TRP A 120 -5.07 -8.53 6.42
CA TRP A 120 -6.21 -7.64 6.50
C TRP A 120 -5.84 -6.29 5.92
N ASN A 121 -6.67 -5.78 5.02
CA ASN A 121 -6.61 -4.39 4.60
C ASN A 121 -7.80 -3.65 5.27
N PRO A 122 -7.55 -2.84 6.31
CA PRO A 122 -8.60 -2.12 7.05
C PRO A 122 -9.43 -1.19 6.15
N CYS A 123 -8.89 -0.82 5.00
CA CYS A 123 -9.52 0.05 4.04
C CYS A 123 -10.52 -0.70 3.12
N LEU A 124 -10.23 -1.96 2.78
CA LEU A 124 -11.11 -2.79 1.94
C LEU A 124 -12.10 -3.62 2.79
N GLU A 125 -11.75 -3.92 4.03
CA GLU A 125 -12.52 -4.75 4.95
C GLU A 125 -12.70 -4.04 6.31
N PRO A 126 -13.28 -2.82 6.36
CA PRO A 126 -13.31 -2.00 7.58
C PRO A 126 -14.11 -2.59 8.74
N HIS A 127 -14.99 -3.54 8.47
CA HIS A 127 -15.85 -4.18 9.46
C HIS A 127 -15.43 -5.61 9.82
N ARG A 128 -14.21 -6.02 9.41
CA ARG A 128 -13.71 -7.38 9.71
C ARG A 128 -13.40 -7.57 11.20
N PHE A 129 -12.97 -6.51 11.87
CA PHE A 129 -12.71 -6.48 13.30
C PHE A 129 -13.49 -5.32 13.94
N HIS A 130 -13.84 -5.50 15.21
CA HIS A 130 -14.45 -4.45 16.01
C HIS A 130 -13.38 -3.63 16.73
N ASP A 131 -13.74 -2.43 17.17
CA ASP A 131 -12.86 -1.52 17.92
C ASP A 131 -11.56 -1.21 17.17
N THR A 132 -11.70 -0.96 15.86
CA THR A 132 -10.61 -0.62 14.96
C THR A 132 -10.94 0.66 14.20
N GLU A 133 -11.42 1.72 14.82
CA GLU A 133 -11.84 2.92 14.09
C GLU A 133 -10.66 3.78 13.62
N VAL A 134 -9.52 3.77 14.34
CA VAL A 134 -8.35 4.63 14.07
C VAL A 134 -7.55 4.12 12.87
N GLY A 135 -7.28 2.81 12.83
CA GLY A 135 -6.50 2.18 11.74
C GLY A 135 -7.10 2.39 10.34
N PRO A 136 -8.36 2.02 10.10
CA PRO A 136 -9.11 2.37 8.91
C PRO A 136 -9.23 3.88 8.71
N ALA A 137 -9.48 4.70 9.74
CA ALA A 137 -9.61 6.16 9.54
C ALA A 137 -8.36 6.79 8.91
N PHE A 138 -7.17 6.35 9.31
CA PHE A 138 -5.92 6.79 8.67
C PHE A 138 -5.78 6.30 7.23
N LEU A 139 -6.32 5.12 6.90
CA LEU A 139 -6.15 4.49 5.60
C LEU A 139 -7.29 4.81 4.59
N LEU A 140 -8.47 5.20 5.07
CA LEU A 140 -9.71 5.30 4.28
C LEU A 140 -9.93 6.67 3.63
N ARG A 141 -9.26 7.73 4.07
CA ARG A 141 -9.49 9.05 3.47
C ARG A 141 -8.57 9.29 2.27
N ARG A 142 -9.10 8.81 1.14
CA ARG A 142 -8.97 9.22 -0.26
C ARG A 142 -7.65 9.85 -0.72
N TRP A 143 -6.82 9.00 -1.33
CA TRP A 143 -5.79 9.42 -2.27
C TRP A 143 -6.39 9.55 -3.69
N GLU A 144 -7.00 10.68 -4.05
CA GLU A 144 -7.27 10.99 -5.46
C GLU A 144 -6.06 11.71 -6.07
N ALA A 145 -5.03 10.95 -6.48
CA ALA A 145 -4.02 11.48 -7.39
C ALA A 145 -4.61 11.58 -8.80
N HIS A 146 -5.02 12.78 -9.18
CA HIS A 146 -5.15 13.16 -10.58
C HIS A 146 -3.81 12.97 -11.29
N GLY A 147 -3.79 12.20 -12.38
CA GLY A 147 -2.62 12.09 -13.25
C GLY A 147 -2.65 10.85 -14.14
N ASP A 148 -3.45 10.90 -15.19
CA ASP A 148 -3.41 9.95 -16.30
C ASP A 148 -2.12 10.21 -17.11
N GLU A 149 -1.02 9.51 -16.81
CA GLU A 149 0.18 9.47 -17.65
C GLU A 149 0.75 8.03 -17.70
N PRO A 150 0.97 7.43 -18.88
CA PRO A 150 1.28 6.01 -19.03
C PRO A 150 2.78 5.73 -18.88
N SER A 151 3.33 5.94 -17.67
CA SER A 151 4.74 5.62 -17.38
C SER A 151 5.03 5.22 -15.92
N GLN A 152 4.03 5.19 -15.03
CA GLN A 152 4.27 5.00 -13.60
C GLN A 152 4.17 3.53 -13.18
N GLY A 153 5.15 3.10 -12.39
CA GLY A 153 5.23 1.80 -11.70
C GLY A 153 4.05 1.53 -10.75
N PRO A 154 4.14 0.50 -9.87
CA PRO A 154 2.98 -0.13 -9.27
C PRO A 154 2.05 0.89 -8.59
N ARG A 155 0.86 1.08 -9.19
CA ARG A 155 -0.23 1.87 -8.62
C ARG A 155 -0.58 1.28 -7.26
N ALA A 156 -0.37 2.05 -6.20
CA ALA A 156 -1.03 1.78 -4.93
C ALA A 156 -2.54 1.80 -5.20
N ARG A 157 -3.24 0.70 -4.88
CA ARG A 157 -4.69 0.65 -5.01
C ARG A 157 -5.27 1.67 -4.05
N THR A 158 -5.97 2.64 -4.60
CA THR A 158 -6.85 3.54 -3.87
C THR A 158 -7.86 2.74 -3.05
N CYS A 159 -8.05 3.18 -1.82
CA CYS A 159 -9.37 3.56 -1.37
C CYS A 159 -9.49 5.08 -1.57
#